data_AF-A0A7X7TH87-F1
#
_entry.id   AF-A0A7X7TH87-F1
#
_cell.length_a   1.000
_cell.length_b   1.000
_cell.length_c   1.000
_cell.angle_alpha   90.00
_cell.angle_beta   90.00
_cell.angle_gamma   90.00
#
_symmetry.space_group_name_H-M   'P 1'
#
loop_
_entity.id
_entity.type
_entity.pdbx_description
1 polymer ?
#
loop_
_entity_poly.entity_id
_entity_poly.type
_entity_poly.pdbx_seq_one_letter_code
_entity_poly.pdbx_strand_id
1 'polypeptide(L)'
;MRANRVGTHIANTRWTLFLIALLTLCGACLCASEYRTSLHAQFPHRVKELESILGMAVEESFVAVREFSSVASFTRETGAPYWIRGFTNANGICLQSRHLLGESVYRNLLEHELLHWTIRRLADFPLWFEEGIVCLITGELSGYRGIPVMKNVEAVDPLTLKNPWEMVSYSLGCVETVKEILYKHTEGCP
;
A
#
# COMPACT_ATOMS: atom_id res chain seq x y z
N MET A 1 -31.55 28.27 -57.93
CA MET A 1 -30.73 28.72 -56.79
C MET A 1 -30.54 27.56 -55.82
N ARG A 2 -29.35 26.95 -55.80
CA ARG A 2 -28.92 25.97 -54.79
C ARG A 2 -27.94 26.68 -53.87
N ALA A 3 -28.17 26.64 -52.56
CA ALA A 3 -27.13 26.85 -51.55
C ALA A 3 -27.50 26.09 -50.26
N ASN A 4 -26.95 24.88 -50.21
CA ASN A 4 -26.60 24.05 -49.05
C ASN A 4 -26.85 24.64 -47.64
N ARG A 5 -27.81 24.05 -46.92
CA ARG A 5 -27.81 23.96 -45.44
C ARG A 5 -27.45 22.54 -45.04
N VAL A 6 -26.18 22.17 -45.14
CA VAL A 6 -25.64 20.96 -44.52
C VAL A 6 -24.23 21.32 -44.07
N GLY A 7 -24.07 21.78 -42.82
CA GLY A 7 -22.74 22.20 -42.36
C GLY A 7 -22.61 22.60 -40.89
N THR A 8 -23.70 22.83 -40.16
CA THR A 8 -23.62 23.34 -38.78
C THR A 8 -23.76 22.28 -37.68
N HIS A 9 -24.31 21.10 -37.97
CA HIS A 9 -24.48 20.06 -36.95
C HIS A 9 -23.21 19.23 -36.67
N ILE A 10 -22.34 19.00 -37.66
CA ILE A 10 -21.16 18.12 -37.51
C ILE A 10 -20.03 18.79 -36.72
N ALA A 11 -19.90 20.13 -36.83
CA ALA A 11 -18.87 20.88 -36.11
C ALA A 11 -19.11 20.86 -34.59
N ASN A 12 -20.37 21.04 -34.15
CA ASN A 12 -20.72 21.01 -32.73
C ASN A 12 -20.42 19.65 -32.09
N THR A 13 -20.74 18.54 -32.75
CA THR A 13 -20.49 17.19 -32.18
C THR A 13 -19.00 16.91 -31.97
N ARG A 14 -18.11 17.36 -32.87
CA ARG A 14 -16.66 17.17 -32.71
C ARG A 14 -16.08 17.97 -31.55
N TRP A 15 -16.54 19.21 -31.35
CA TRP A 15 -16.14 20.03 -30.21
C TRP A 15 -16.70 19.51 -28.88
N THR A 16 -17.95 19.02 -28.87
CA THR A 16 -18.53 18.37 -27.69
C THR A 16 -17.79 17.08 -27.33
N LEU A 17 -17.48 16.23 -28.31
CA LEU A 17 -16.69 15.02 -28.08
C LEU A 17 -15.26 15.34 -27.62
N PHE A 18 -14.64 16.38 -28.16
CA PHE A 18 -13.32 16.85 -27.73
C PHE A 18 -13.35 17.39 -26.29
N LEU A 19 -14.37 18.18 -25.93
CA LEU A 19 -14.56 18.67 -24.55
C LEU A 19 -14.85 17.54 -23.56
N ILE A 20 -15.67 16.56 -23.93
CA ILE A 20 -15.91 15.36 -23.11
C ILE A 20 -14.62 14.58 -22.94
N ALA A 21 -13.87 14.34 -24.01
CA ALA A 21 -12.59 13.64 -23.96
C ALA A 21 -11.57 14.38 -23.08
N LEU A 22 -11.48 15.71 -23.20
CA LEU A 22 -10.61 16.55 -22.38
C LEU A 22 -11.02 16.53 -20.91
N LEU A 23 -12.32 16.61 -20.61
CA LEU A 23 -12.85 16.53 -19.24
C LEU A 23 -12.63 15.13 -18.62
N THR A 24 -12.75 14.05 -19.40
CA THR A 24 -12.42 12.71 -18.93
C THR A 24 -10.92 12.53 -18.69
N LEU A 25 -10.07 13.15 -19.53
CA LEU A 25 -8.61 13.12 -19.36
C LEU A 25 -8.20 13.93 -18.11
N CYS A 26 -8.76 15.12 -17.93
CA CYS A 26 -8.54 15.95 -16.73
C CYS A 26 -9.08 15.28 -15.45
N GLY A 27 -10.25 14.64 -15.52
CA GLY A 27 -10.83 13.89 -14.40
C GLY A 27 -9.97 12.69 -14.00
N ALA A 28 -9.42 11.95 -14.97
CA ALA A 28 -8.49 10.86 -14.72
C ALA A 28 -7.16 11.36 -14.10
N CYS A 29 -6.63 12.49 -14.56
CA CYS A 29 -5.43 13.13 -13.98
C CYS A 29 -5.63 13.67 -12.55
N LEU A 30 -6.87 13.83 -12.08
CA LEU A 30 -7.18 14.28 -10.71
C LEU A 30 -7.44 13.14 -9.72
N CYS A 31 -7.51 11.89 -10.19
CA CYS A 31 -7.87 10.75 -9.34
C CYS A 31 -6.70 10.22 -8.51
N ALA A 32 -5.47 10.38 -8.98
CA ALA A 32 -4.28 9.98 -8.25
C ALA A 32 -3.05 10.82 -8.63
N SER A 33 -2.17 11.07 -7.67
CA SER A 33 -0.80 11.53 -7.95
C SER A 33 0.16 10.34 -7.90
N GLU A 34 1.23 10.41 -8.69
CA GLU A 34 2.27 9.39 -8.70
C GLU A 34 3.63 10.02 -8.43
N TYR A 35 4.44 9.36 -7.60
CA TYR A 35 5.83 9.74 -7.35
C TYR A 35 6.69 8.50 -7.10
N ARG A 36 8.00 8.65 -7.21
CA ARG A 36 8.96 7.59 -6.92
C ARG A 36 9.71 7.86 -5.62
N THR A 37 9.87 6.82 -4.81
CA THR A 37 10.63 6.91 -3.55
C THR A 37 11.22 5.57 -3.14
N SER A 38 11.96 5.53 -2.04
CA SER A 38 12.60 4.34 -1.47
C SER A 38 12.51 4.38 0.06
N LEU A 39 12.69 3.23 0.72
CA LEU A 39 12.81 3.15 2.18
C LEU A 39 14.02 3.97 2.67
N HIS A 40 15.16 3.91 1.95
CA HIS A 40 16.36 4.70 2.25
C HIS A 40 16.11 6.19 2.25
N ALA A 41 15.35 6.70 1.27
CA ALA A 41 15.07 8.13 1.13
C ALA A 41 14.10 8.64 2.21
N GLN A 42 13.09 7.86 2.58
CA GLN A 42 12.02 8.31 3.49
C GLN A 42 12.27 7.96 4.96
N PHE A 43 12.89 6.80 5.22
CA PHE A 43 13.01 6.19 6.54
C PHE A 43 14.36 5.45 6.71
N PRO A 44 15.51 6.15 6.60
CA PRO A 44 16.83 5.51 6.60
C PRO A 44 17.15 4.70 7.87
N HIS A 45 16.56 5.06 9.00
CA HIS A 45 16.73 4.30 10.26
C HIS A 45 16.08 2.91 10.18
N ARG A 46 15.00 2.73 9.42
CA ARG A 46 14.32 1.45 9.24
C ARG A 46 15.10 0.48 8.37
N VAL A 47 15.93 0.99 7.46
CA VAL A 47 16.89 0.15 6.72
C VAL A 47 17.82 -0.56 7.71
N LYS A 48 18.35 0.15 8.71
CA LYS A 48 19.26 -0.43 9.71
C LYS A 48 18.60 -1.45 10.61
N GLU A 49 17.37 -1.19 11.00
CA GLU A 49 16.59 -2.14 11.79
C GLU A 49 16.26 -3.40 10.99
N LEU A 50 15.86 -3.25 9.72
CA LEU A 50 15.60 -4.36 8.82
C LEU A 50 16.86 -5.20 8.57
N GLU A 51 18.01 -4.55 8.31
CA GLU A 51 19.31 -5.22 8.19
C GLU A 51 19.66 -6.02 9.46
N SER A 52 19.41 -5.44 10.63
CA SER A 52 19.67 -6.10 11.92
C SER A 52 18.78 -7.33 12.15
N ILE A 53 17.50 -7.28 11.75
CA ILE A 53 16.56 -8.38 11.95
C ILE A 53 16.81 -9.50 10.94
N LEU A 54 17.04 -9.16 9.68
CA LEU A 54 17.24 -10.14 8.61
C LEU A 54 18.67 -10.66 8.51
N GLY A 55 19.65 -9.96 9.09
CA GLY A 55 21.07 -10.31 8.95
C GLY A 55 21.59 -10.16 7.51
N MET A 56 20.91 -9.35 6.69
CA MET A 56 21.20 -9.14 5.27
C MET A 56 21.38 -7.66 4.99
N ALA A 57 22.32 -7.32 4.10
CA ALA A 57 22.45 -5.94 3.62
C ALA A 57 21.23 -5.55 2.76
N VAL A 58 20.73 -4.33 2.94
CA VAL A 58 19.55 -3.84 2.23
C VAL A 58 19.96 -2.79 1.21
N GLU A 59 19.94 -3.17 -0.07
CA GLU A 59 20.18 -2.26 -1.18
C GLU A 59 19.01 -1.30 -1.40
N GLU A 60 19.30 -0.11 -1.94
CA GLU A 60 18.26 0.86 -2.26
C GLU A 60 17.36 0.35 -3.39
N SER A 61 16.05 0.34 -3.13
CA SER A 61 15.04 -0.08 -4.09
C SER A 61 13.98 1.01 -4.24
N PHE A 62 13.90 1.59 -5.43
CA PHE A 62 12.87 2.58 -5.76
C PHE A 62 11.55 1.93 -6.16
N VAL A 63 10.46 2.57 -5.76
CA VAL A 63 9.09 2.14 -6.06
C VAL A 63 8.24 3.34 -6.51
N ALA A 64 7.30 3.08 -7.42
CA ALA A 64 6.25 4.03 -7.75
C ALA A 64 5.13 3.95 -6.71
N VAL A 65 4.77 5.09 -6.15
CA VAL A 65 3.66 5.25 -5.20
C VAL A 65 2.55 6.01 -5.89
N ARG A 66 1.35 5.41 -5.94
CA ARG A 66 0.13 6.05 -6.42
C ARG A 66 -0.75 6.45 -5.24
N GLU A 67 -0.89 7.75 -5.01
CA GLU A 67 -1.76 8.34 -3.97
C GLU A 67 -3.12 8.71 -4.58
N PHE A 68 -4.19 8.06 -4.15
CA PHE A 68 -5.55 8.29 -4.64
C PHE A 68 -6.27 9.40 -3.86
N SER A 69 -6.84 10.37 -4.58
CA SER A 69 -7.46 11.57 -4.00
C SER A 69 -8.78 11.31 -3.27
N SER A 70 -9.41 10.15 -3.47
CA SER A 70 -10.61 9.73 -2.75
C SER A 70 -10.64 8.22 -2.46
N VAL A 71 -11.33 7.80 -1.40
CA VAL A 71 -11.59 6.38 -1.08
C VAL A 71 -12.33 5.68 -2.23
N ALA A 72 -13.25 6.39 -2.89
CA ALA A 72 -14.01 5.87 -4.02
C ALA A 72 -13.12 5.57 -5.23
N SER A 73 -12.20 6.48 -5.59
CA SER A 73 -11.20 6.22 -6.63
C SER A 73 -10.26 5.08 -6.25
N PHE A 74 -9.77 5.05 -5.00
CA PHE A 74 -8.92 3.97 -4.53
C PHE A 74 -9.61 2.61 -4.70
N THR A 75 -10.81 2.46 -4.15
CA THR A 75 -11.59 1.21 -4.18
C THR A 75 -11.88 0.77 -5.62
N ARG A 76 -12.30 1.71 -6.48
CA ARG A 76 -12.66 1.41 -7.88
C ARG A 76 -11.46 0.96 -8.71
N GLU A 77 -10.33 1.66 -8.59
CA GLU A 77 -9.15 1.39 -9.43
C GLU A 77 -8.33 0.20 -8.92
N THR A 78 -8.34 -0.07 -7.61
CA THR A 78 -7.55 -1.15 -7.00
C THR A 78 -8.34 -2.42 -6.73
N GLY A 79 -9.66 -2.33 -6.61
CA GLY A 79 -10.51 -3.42 -6.12
C GLY A 79 -10.40 -3.69 -4.62
N ALA A 80 -9.54 -2.97 -3.89
CA ALA A 80 -9.39 -3.12 -2.46
C ALA A 80 -10.64 -2.62 -1.72
N PRO A 81 -11.08 -3.29 -0.64
CA PRO A 81 -12.23 -2.84 0.12
C PRO A 81 -11.96 -1.48 0.78
N TYR A 82 -13.02 -0.70 1.04
CA TYR A 82 -12.94 0.70 1.51
C TYR A 82 -12.11 0.90 2.79
N TRP A 83 -11.96 -0.17 3.59
CA TRP A 83 -11.25 -0.15 4.85
C TRP A 83 -9.76 -0.45 4.75
N ILE A 84 -9.28 -0.88 3.57
CA ILE A 84 -7.85 -0.93 3.24
C ILE A 84 -7.40 0.47 2.84
N ARG A 85 -6.33 0.95 3.48
CA ARG A 85 -5.80 2.31 3.27
C ARG A 85 -4.65 2.35 2.29
N GLY A 86 -3.94 1.25 2.14
CA GLY A 86 -2.83 1.09 1.22
C GLY A 86 -2.45 -0.36 1.09
N PHE A 87 -1.68 -0.68 0.05
CA PHE A 87 -1.04 -1.97 -0.11
C PHE A 87 0.10 -1.88 -1.13
N THR A 88 1.03 -2.82 -1.00
CA THR A 88 2.13 -3.05 -1.93
C THR A 88 1.84 -4.27 -2.78
N ASN A 89 2.11 -4.20 -4.08
CA ASN A 89 2.07 -5.34 -4.99
C ASN A 89 3.26 -5.34 -5.96
N ALA A 90 3.26 -6.23 -6.96
CA ALA A 90 4.35 -6.34 -7.93
C ALA A 90 4.58 -5.08 -8.76
N ASN A 91 3.56 -4.22 -8.91
CA ASN A 91 3.59 -3.02 -9.75
C ASN A 91 3.95 -1.74 -8.95
N GLY A 92 3.94 -1.80 -7.62
CA GLY A 92 4.28 -0.68 -6.76
C GLY A 92 3.36 -0.57 -5.54
N ILE A 93 3.25 0.64 -5.00
CA ILE A 93 2.45 0.95 -3.81
C ILE A 93 1.23 1.76 -4.22
N CYS A 94 0.06 1.39 -3.71
CA CYS A 94 -1.18 2.14 -3.88
C CYS A 94 -1.67 2.62 -2.50
N LEU A 95 -1.89 3.92 -2.32
CA LEU A 95 -2.29 4.51 -1.04
C LEU A 95 -3.52 5.41 -1.19
N GLN A 96 -4.38 5.46 -0.18
CA GLN A 96 -5.28 6.59 0.00
C GLN A 96 -4.46 7.85 0.34
N SER A 97 -4.80 9.01 -0.23
CA SER A 97 -3.96 10.22 -0.12
C SER A 97 -3.84 10.76 1.30
N ARG A 98 -2.74 11.49 1.55
CA ARG A 98 -2.46 12.18 2.81
C ARG A 98 -3.55 13.14 3.27
N HIS A 99 -4.29 13.74 2.34
CA HIS A 99 -5.40 14.65 2.65
C HIS A 99 -6.60 13.93 3.29
N LEU A 100 -6.77 12.64 3.02
CA LEU A 100 -7.82 11.81 3.61
C LEU A 100 -7.40 11.25 4.97
N LEU A 101 -6.15 10.83 5.09
CA LEU A 101 -5.64 10.12 6.26
C LEU A 101 -5.06 11.04 7.34
N GLY A 102 -4.62 12.25 6.96
CA GLY A 102 -3.75 13.09 7.77
C GLY A 102 -2.28 12.64 7.69
N GLU A 103 -1.36 13.57 7.88
CA GLU A 103 0.08 13.36 7.61
C GLU A 103 0.68 12.22 8.45
N SER A 104 0.34 12.13 9.75
CA SER A 104 0.90 11.07 10.61
C SER A 104 0.46 9.67 10.19
N VAL A 105 -0.84 9.48 9.90
CA VAL A 105 -1.37 8.17 9.47
C VAL A 105 -0.82 7.81 8.10
N TYR A 106 -0.74 8.80 7.20
CA TYR A 106 -0.16 8.62 5.88
C TYR A 106 1.32 8.21 5.95
N ARG A 107 2.13 8.90 6.76
CA ARG A 107 3.55 8.56 6.92
C ARG A 107 3.74 7.16 7.47
N ASN A 108 2.99 6.76 8.50
CA ASN A 108 3.08 5.41 9.05
C ASN A 108 2.69 4.34 8.01
N LEU A 109 1.64 4.60 7.23
CA LEU A 109 1.23 3.71 6.16
C LEU A 109 2.29 3.62 5.04
N LEU A 110 2.87 4.75 4.62
CA LEU A 110 3.94 4.76 3.62
C LEU A 110 5.17 4.00 4.14
N GLU A 111 5.52 4.14 5.42
CA GLU A 111 6.60 3.38 6.07
C GLU A 111 6.34 1.87 6.01
N HIS A 112 5.14 1.45 6.41
CA HIS A 112 4.68 0.06 6.35
C HIS A 112 4.81 -0.53 4.93
N GLU A 113 4.27 0.17 3.93
CA GLU A 113 4.31 -0.31 2.54
C GLU A 113 5.72 -0.30 1.92
N LEU A 114 6.56 0.67 2.28
CA LEU A 114 7.95 0.69 1.81
C LEU A 114 8.74 -0.49 2.39
N LEU A 115 8.48 -0.88 3.64
CA LEU A 115 9.10 -2.08 4.22
C LEU A 115 8.68 -3.34 3.46
N HIS A 116 7.38 -3.52 3.14
CA HIS A 116 6.92 -4.62 2.29
C HIS A 116 7.65 -4.64 0.95
N TRP A 117 7.70 -3.49 0.25
CA TRP A 117 8.38 -3.40 -1.03
C TRP A 117 9.85 -3.82 -0.93
N THR A 118 10.56 -3.29 0.07
CA THR A 118 11.98 -3.59 0.28
C THR A 118 12.21 -5.06 0.61
N ILE A 119 11.42 -5.66 1.51
CA ILE A 119 11.55 -7.08 1.88
C ILE A 119 11.38 -7.98 0.64
N ARG A 120 10.38 -7.72 -0.21
CA ARG A 120 10.11 -8.48 -1.45
C ARG A 120 11.18 -8.33 -2.52
N ARG A 121 12.17 -7.45 -2.35
CA ARG A 121 13.36 -7.35 -3.22
C ARG A 121 14.55 -8.12 -2.66
N LEU A 122 14.55 -8.44 -1.38
CA LEU A 122 15.61 -9.20 -0.72
C LEU A 122 15.40 -10.70 -0.86
N ALA A 123 14.19 -11.18 -0.56
CA ALA A 123 13.85 -12.59 -0.61
C ALA A 123 12.33 -12.80 -0.74
N ASP A 124 11.95 -14.02 -1.11
CA ASP A 124 10.57 -14.48 -1.17
C ASP A 124 10.17 -15.10 0.17
N PHE A 125 9.74 -14.25 1.11
CA PHE A 125 9.23 -14.68 2.41
C PHE A 125 7.72 -14.95 2.33
N PRO A 126 7.20 -15.90 3.14
CA PRO A 126 5.76 -16.05 3.26
C PRO A 126 5.13 -14.78 3.85
N LEU A 127 3.94 -14.43 3.38
CA LEU A 127 3.30 -13.14 3.68
C LEU A 127 3.12 -12.90 5.19
N TRP A 128 2.81 -13.93 5.99
CA TRP A 128 2.69 -13.79 7.45
C TRP A 128 4.01 -13.37 8.10
N PHE A 129 5.14 -13.83 7.57
CA PHE A 129 6.46 -13.49 8.10
C PHE A 129 6.81 -12.05 7.71
N GLU A 130 6.57 -11.70 6.44
CA GLU A 130 6.73 -10.34 5.92
C GLU A 130 5.91 -9.33 6.77
N GLU A 131 4.60 -9.56 6.91
CA GLU A 131 3.70 -8.75 7.73
C GLU A 131 4.19 -8.62 9.18
N GLY A 132 4.59 -9.74 9.79
CA GLY A 132 5.08 -9.75 11.16
C GLY A 132 6.33 -8.91 11.36
N ILE A 133 7.27 -8.94 10.41
CA ILE A 133 8.48 -8.10 10.42
C ILE A 133 8.12 -6.62 10.24
N VAL A 134 7.26 -6.30 9.27
CA VAL A 134 6.82 -4.92 9.02
C VAL A 134 6.16 -4.35 10.27
N CYS A 135 5.15 -5.02 10.82
CA CYS A 135 4.43 -4.55 12.01
C CYS A 135 5.30 -4.53 13.28
N LEU A 136 6.31 -5.42 13.38
CA LEU A 136 7.27 -5.40 14.47
C LEU A 136 8.13 -4.12 14.43
N ILE A 137 8.64 -3.77 13.24
CA ILE A 137 9.48 -2.60 13.01
C ILE A 137 8.66 -1.31 13.20
N THR A 138 7.52 -1.19 12.52
CA THR A 138 6.70 0.03 12.58
C THR A 138 6.12 0.25 13.97
N GLY A 139 5.86 -0.82 14.72
CA GLY A 139 5.22 -0.76 16.03
C GLY A 139 3.78 -0.23 15.97
N GLU A 140 3.17 -0.20 14.78
CA GLU A 140 1.86 0.42 14.56
C GLU A 140 0.72 -0.29 15.30
N LEU A 141 0.95 -1.55 15.67
CA LEU A 141 -0.01 -2.35 16.44
C LEU A 141 0.04 -2.11 17.95
N SER A 142 1.04 -1.36 18.44
CA SER A 142 1.30 -1.18 19.89
C SER A 142 0.17 -0.52 20.66
N GLY A 143 -0.73 0.20 19.99
CA GLY A 143 -1.90 0.85 20.60
C GLY A 143 -3.16 -0.02 20.67
N TYR A 144 -3.21 -1.14 19.95
CA TYR A 144 -4.40 -1.99 19.94
C TYR A 144 -4.48 -2.83 21.22
N ARG A 145 -5.67 -2.87 21.83
CA ARG A 145 -5.97 -3.59 23.07
C ARG A 145 -7.32 -4.29 22.93
N GLY A 146 -7.45 -5.47 23.55
CA GLY A 146 -8.73 -6.21 23.57
C GLY A 146 -9.11 -6.89 22.25
N ILE A 147 -8.25 -6.87 21.23
CA ILE A 147 -8.43 -7.65 20.00
C ILE A 147 -7.81 -9.03 20.21
N PRO A 148 -8.58 -10.13 20.01
CA PRO A 148 -8.03 -11.48 20.08
C PRO A 148 -6.93 -11.66 19.03
N VAL A 149 -5.80 -12.24 19.43
CA VAL A 149 -4.71 -12.50 18.50
C VAL A 149 -5.00 -13.76 17.68
N MET A 150 -4.94 -13.65 16.35
CA MET A 150 -5.13 -14.78 15.46
C MET A 150 -3.99 -15.78 15.61
N LYS A 151 -4.32 -17.08 15.66
CA LYS A 151 -3.35 -18.17 15.70
C LYS A 151 -3.32 -18.89 14.35
N ASN A 152 -2.24 -19.61 14.07
CA ASN A 152 -2.01 -20.32 12.81
C ASN A 152 -2.08 -19.39 11.59
N VAL A 153 -1.50 -18.19 11.71
CA VAL A 153 -1.48 -17.17 10.65
C VAL A 153 -0.84 -17.69 9.35
N GLU A 154 0.00 -18.70 9.44
CA GLU A 154 0.66 -19.36 8.32
C GLU A 154 -0.31 -20.06 7.38
N ALA A 155 -1.51 -20.43 7.86
CA ALA A 155 -2.56 -21.09 7.08
C ALA A 155 -3.67 -20.13 6.61
N VAL A 156 -3.55 -18.84 6.91
CA VAL A 156 -4.57 -17.83 6.61
C VAL A 156 -4.19 -17.07 5.35
N ASP A 157 -5.12 -16.96 4.41
CA ASP A 157 -5.01 -16.03 3.28
C ASP A 157 -5.58 -14.66 3.69
N PRO A 158 -4.75 -13.60 3.81
CA PRO A 158 -5.22 -12.28 4.25
C PRO A 158 -6.25 -11.66 3.32
N LEU A 159 -6.33 -12.08 2.06
CA LEU A 159 -7.33 -11.60 1.10
C LEU A 159 -8.75 -12.09 1.45
N THR A 160 -8.87 -13.12 2.28
CA THR A 160 -10.16 -13.68 2.73
C THR A 160 -10.73 -13.00 3.97
N LEU A 161 -9.95 -12.11 4.62
CA LEU A 161 -10.37 -11.38 5.80
C LEU A 161 -11.47 -10.38 5.46
N LYS A 162 -12.49 -10.32 6.31
CA LYS A 162 -13.76 -9.65 5.97
C LYS A 162 -13.85 -8.22 6.48
N ASN A 163 -13.05 -7.89 7.48
CA ASN A 163 -13.16 -6.61 8.18
C ASN A 163 -11.81 -6.18 8.79
N PRO A 164 -11.70 -4.91 9.22
CA PRO A 164 -10.45 -4.36 9.74
C PRO A 164 -9.95 -5.05 11.00
N TRP A 165 -10.85 -5.55 11.85
CA TRP A 165 -10.47 -6.20 13.11
C TRP A 165 -9.86 -7.57 12.88
N GLU A 166 -10.33 -8.30 11.87
CA GLU A 166 -9.70 -9.54 11.42
C GLU A 166 -8.30 -9.29 10.85
N MET A 167 -8.10 -8.21 10.08
CA MET A 167 -6.76 -7.80 9.62
C MET A 167 -5.85 -7.47 10.80
N VAL A 168 -6.30 -6.66 11.75
CA VAL A 168 -5.50 -6.33 12.94
C VAL A 168 -5.20 -7.58 13.77
N SER A 169 -6.17 -8.48 13.93
CA SER A 169 -6.01 -9.77 14.62
C SER A 169 -4.96 -10.66 13.94
N TYR A 170 -4.97 -10.71 12.61
CA TYR A 170 -3.99 -11.41 11.78
C TYR A 170 -2.59 -10.81 11.93
N SER A 171 -2.43 -9.49 11.76
CA SER A 171 -1.13 -8.82 11.87
C SER A 171 -0.56 -8.93 13.29
N LEU A 172 -1.39 -8.88 14.34
CA LEU A 172 -0.96 -9.18 15.71
C LEU A 172 -0.41 -10.61 15.84
N GLY A 173 -1.07 -11.59 15.22
CA GLY A 173 -0.62 -12.98 15.21
C GLY A 173 0.71 -13.14 14.49
N CYS A 174 0.88 -12.46 13.34
CA CYS A 174 2.13 -12.43 12.59
C CYS A 174 3.29 -11.89 13.44
N VAL A 175 3.07 -10.79 14.17
CA VAL A 175 4.07 -10.22 15.07
C VAL A 175 4.43 -11.18 16.21
N GLU A 176 3.44 -11.83 16.83
CA GLU A 176 3.72 -12.83 17.88
C GLU A 176 4.56 -13.98 17.36
N THR A 177 4.18 -14.57 16.22
CA THR A 177 4.93 -15.68 15.60
C THR A 177 6.36 -15.28 15.23
N VAL A 178 6.53 -14.10 14.62
CA VAL A 178 7.87 -13.59 14.28
C VAL A 178 8.72 -13.34 15.54
N LYS A 179 8.15 -12.76 16.59
CA LYS A 179 8.87 -12.57 17.87
C LYS A 179 9.34 -13.89 18.47
N GLU A 180 8.51 -14.93 18.44
CA GLU A 180 8.90 -16.26 18.93
C GLU A 180 10.08 -16.85 18.13
N ILE A 181 10.09 -16.65 16.80
CA ILE A 181 11.18 -17.10 15.94
C ILE A 181 12.48 -16.35 16.28
N LEU A 182 12.42 -15.02 16.36
CA LEU A 182 13.57 -14.18 16.67
C LEU A 182 14.12 -14.50 18.07
N TYR A 183 13.25 -14.70 19.06
CA TYR A 183 13.64 -15.08 20.42
C TYR A 183 14.40 -16.41 20.45
N LYS A 184 13.86 -17.45 19.80
CA LYS A 184 14.51 -18.78 19.72
C LYS A 184 15.85 -18.71 19.00
N HIS A 185 15.98 -17.84 18.00
CA HIS A 185 17.25 -17.64 17.30
C HIS A 185 18.29 -16.96 18.19
N THR A 186 17.88 -16.02 19.05
CA THR A 186 18.79 -15.33 19.97
C THR A 186 19.22 -16.19 21.16
N GLU A 187 18.37 -17.09 21.68
CA GLU A 187 18.76 -18.01 22.77
C GLU A 187 19.54 -19.24 22.28
N GLY A 188 19.47 -19.55 20.99
CA GLY A 188 20.20 -20.67 20.37
C GLY A 188 21.63 -20.34 19.93
N CYS A 189 22.11 -19.11 20.14
CA CYS A 189 23.48 -18.71 19.85
C CYS A 189 24.37 -19.00 21.07
N PRO A 190 25.36 -19.92 20.99
CA PRO A 190 26.34 -20.13 22.07
C PRO A 190 27.23 -18.89 22.32
#